data_AF-A0A814QWT5-F1
#
_entry.id   AF-A0A814QWT5-F1
#
_cell.length_a   1.000
_cell.length_b   1.000
_cell.length_c   1.000
_cell.angle_alpha   90.00
_cell.angle_beta   90.00
_cell.angle_gamma   90.00
#
_symmetry.space_group_name_H-M   'P 1'
#
loop_
_entity.id
_entity.type
_entity.pdbx_description
1 polymer ?
#
loop_
_entity_poly.entity_id
_entity_poly.type
_entity_poly.pdbx_seq_one_letter_code
_entity_poly.pdbx_strand_id
1 'polypeptide(L)'
;MNAERRQTLIADYGAEILEEFWLTNSMYVNMLVKDIKRYAREQQHHYILLHPGHEEGGIWGLQDISVARQAIGSDWLYNAQSSLTNSEECIALIDTGVRKTHTIFNSPNRINRTVDCVYGGPSCADTNVNPTLYDADDDCASHGTAVASVILVNSKAGDSLHGISPACINSYKVFQTVHSSGSSTCTYSLYSTWAVTAIQAALANGDRMINLSLYTNCAIIFVASGNDATQGQQKAPAHSSKVLTVGVVDLLNLTYTASYQASGPTSDGRIKPELQAPSGLYTAYNGCGGAGNWCPINNNGTNSGF
;
A
#
# COMPACT_ATOMS: atom_id res chain seq x y z
N MET A 1 13.58 26.12 -6.23
CA MET A 1 14.04 25.30 -7.37
C MET A 1 12.91 24.98 -8.36
N ASN A 2 11.66 24.77 -7.93
CA ASN A 2 10.55 24.48 -8.86
C ASN A 2 10.09 25.63 -9.78
N ALA A 3 10.18 26.89 -9.36
CA ALA A 3 9.61 28.00 -10.14
C ALA A 3 10.26 28.19 -11.53
N GLU A 4 11.59 28.12 -11.61
CA GLU A 4 12.33 28.26 -12.87
C GLU A 4 12.07 27.05 -13.80
N ARG A 5 12.14 25.83 -13.26
CA ARG A 5 11.86 24.60 -14.03
C ARG A 5 10.42 24.54 -14.54
N ARG A 6 9.47 25.02 -13.74
CA ARG A 6 8.06 25.18 -14.12
C ARG A 6 7.93 26.17 -15.27
N GLN A 7 8.57 27.33 -15.15
CA GLN A 7 8.53 28.36 -16.18
C GLN A 7 9.14 27.84 -17.49
N THR A 8 10.27 27.13 -17.43
CA THR A 8 10.89 26.45 -18.58
C THR A 8 9.93 25.45 -19.24
N LEU A 9 9.32 24.55 -18.47
CA LEU A 9 8.36 23.55 -19.01
C LEU A 9 7.19 24.21 -19.74
N ILE A 10 6.63 25.27 -19.16
CA ILE A 10 5.49 25.99 -19.76
C ILE A 10 5.93 26.81 -20.98
N ALA A 11 6.96 27.65 -20.83
CA ALA A 11 7.36 28.62 -21.86
C ALA A 11 8.05 27.94 -23.06
N ASP A 12 8.93 26.98 -22.82
CA ASP A 12 9.83 26.46 -23.85
C ASP A 12 9.32 25.17 -24.50
N TYR A 13 8.40 24.47 -23.83
CA TYR A 13 7.86 23.17 -24.26
C TYR A 13 6.32 23.14 -24.31
N GLY A 14 5.64 24.23 -23.96
CA GLY A 14 4.18 24.30 -23.98
C GLY A 14 3.52 23.26 -23.08
N ALA A 15 4.20 22.85 -22.00
CA ALA A 15 3.67 21.86 -21.08
C ALA A 15 2.55 22.47 -20.22
N GLU A 16 1.48 21.71 -20.03
CA GLU A 16 0.47 21.95 -19.01
C GLU A 16 0.87 21.19 -17.75
N ILE A 17 1.01 21.89 -16.63
CA ILE A 17 1.31 21.28 -15.34
C ILE A 17 0.00 20.77 -14.74
N LEU A 18 -0.15 19.45 -14.66
CA LEU A 18 -1.34 18.80 -14.10
C LEU A 18 -1.25 18.72 -12.58
N GLU A 19 -0.08 18.41 -12.04
CA GLU A 19 0.15 18.28 -10.60
C GLU A 19 1.62 18.55 -10.23
N GLU A 20 1.84 19.10 -9.02
CA GLU A 20 3.17 19.33 -8.47
C GLU A 20 3.37 18.55 -7.17
N PHE A 21 4.48 17.81 -7.09
CA PHE A 21 4.83 16.98 -5.95
C PHE A 21 5.98 17.62 -5.18
N TRP A 22 5.68 18.22 -4.02
CA TRP A 22 6.67 18.92 -3.19
C TRP A 22 7.72 17.96 -2.59
N LEU A 23 7.34 16.72 -2.33
CA LEU A 23 8.20 15.73 -1.67
C LEU A 23 9.39 15.30 -2.55
N THR A 24 9.14 15.10 -3.83
CA THR A 24 10.10 14.64 -4.83
C THR A 24 10.64 15.80 -5.67
N ASN A 25 10.11 17.01 -5.48
CA ASN A 25 10.38 18.17 -6.34
C ASN A 25 10.17 17.80 -7.82
N SER A 26 9.05 17.12 -8.11
CA SER A 26 8.65 16.64 -9.44
C SER A 26 7.29 17.20 -9.84
N MET A 27 6.94 17.05 -11.12
CA MET A 27 5.67 17.53 -11.70
C MET A 27 5.09 16.43 -12.59
N TYR A 28 3.77 16.27 -12.59
CA TYR A 28 3.05 15.55 -13.62
C TYR A 28 2.59 16.56 -14.67
N VAL A 29 2.98 16.32 -15.92
CA VAL A 29 2.78 17.29 -17.00
C VAL A 29 2.14 16.63 -18.21
N ASN A 30 1.24 17.36 -18.84
CA ASN A 30 0.73 17.05 -20.16
C ASN A 30 1.53 17.86 -21.19
N MET A 31 2.18 17.18 -22.14
CA MET A 31 2.97 17.86 -23.17
C MET A 31 3.06 17.00 -24.43
N LEU A 32 3.39 17.62 -25.56
CA LEU A 32 3.51 16.90 -26.82
C LEU A 32 4.70 15.92 -26.78
N VAL A 33 4.52 14.72 -27.34
CA VAL A 33 5.55 13.66 -27.37
C VAL A 33 6.88 14.13 -27.99
N LYS A 34 6.82 15.02 -28.99
CA LYS A 34 8.02 15.60 -29.61
C LYS A 34 8.84 16.42 -28.61
N ASP A 35 8.17 17.10 -27.69
CA ASP A 35 8.76 17.98 -26.69
C ASP A 35 9.27 17.19 -25.49
N ILE A 36 8.66 16.04 -25.16
CA ILE A 36 9.21 15.08 -24.18
C ILE A 36 10.62 14.65 -24.59
N LYS A 37 10.80 14.23 -25.85
CA LYS A 37 12.11 13.78 -26.36
C LYS A 37 13.13 14.91 -26.38
N ARG A 38 12.69 16.14 -26.67
CA ARG A 38 13.55 17.32 -26.67
C ARG A 38 13.98 17.69 -25.24
N TYR A 39 13.04 17.79 -24.32
CA TYR A 39 13.28 18.05 -22.89
C TYR A 39 14.21 17.00 -22.28
N ALA A 40 13.97 15.71 -22.54
CA ALA A 40 14.81 14.62 -22.03
C ALA A 40 16.27 14.70 -22.50
N ARG A 41 16.51 15.12 -23.76
CA ARG A 41 17.87 15.32 -24.29
C ARG A 41 18.55 16.54 -23.68
N GLU A 42 17.83 17.63 -23.52
CA GLU A 42 18.38 18.92 -23.08
C GLU A 42 18.69 18.93 -21.57
N GLN A 43 17.93 18.19 -20.78
CA GLN A 43 18.01 18.27 -19.31
C GLN A 43 18.74 17.10 -18.63
N GLN A 44 19.30 16.17 -19.41
CA GLN A 44 19.98 14.97 -18.89
C GLN A 44 19.17 14.21 -17.81
N HIS A 45 17.84 14.19 -17.92
CA HIS A 45 16.99 13.52 -16.93
C HIS A 45 16.87 12.04 -17.24
N HIS A 46 17.13 11.22 -16.23
CA HIS A 46 17.03 9.77 -16.29
C HIS A 46 15.64 9.35 -15.76
N TYR A 47 15.00 8.45 -16.52
CA TYR A 47 13.85 7.59 -16.18
C TYR A 47 12.43 8.09 -16.52
N ILE A 48 11.78 7.28 -17.36
CA ILE A 48 10.33 7.19 -17.59
C ILE A 48 9.93 5.82 -17.00
N LEU A 49 8.99 5.79 -16.06
CA LEU A 49 8.53 4.56 -15.39
C LEU A 49 7.27 4.03 -16.08
N LEU A 50 7.29 2.75 -16.48
CA LEU A 50 6.14 1.97 -16.92
C LEU A 50 6.05 0.73 -16.01
N HIS A 51 4.86 0.42 -15.47
CA HIS A 51 4.62 -0.73 -14.59
C HIS A 51 3.55 -1.67 -15.18
N PRO A 52 3.88 -2.96 -15.36
CA PRO A 52 2.90 -4.04 -15.46
C PRO A 52 2.95 -4.97 -14.22
N GLY A 53 1.78 -5.44 -13.78
CA GLY A 53 1.58 -6.32 -12.62
C GLY A 53 1.36 -7.80 -12.95
N HIS A 54 1.55 -8.68 -11.96
CA HIS A 54 1.40 -10.14 -12.06
C HIS A 54 0.78 -10.80 -10.80
N GLU A 55 0.04 -11.90 -10.97
CA GLU A 55 -0.66 -12.67 -9.92
C GLU A 55 0.10 -13.94 -9.52
N GLU A 56 -0.13 -14.52 -8.32
CA GLU A 56 -0.38 -15.97 -8.10
C GLU A 56 -0.39 -16.42 -6.61
N GLY A 57 -0.94 -17.64 -6.38
CA GLY A 57 -1.63 -18.06 -5.14
C GLY A 57 -0.87 -18.92 -4.11
N GLY A 58 -1.50 -19.06 -2.93
CA GLY A 58 -0.96 -19.75 -1.76
C GLY A 58 -1.48 -21.18 -1.51
N ILE A 59 -0.73 -21.92 -0.69
CA ILE A 59 -0.97 -23.32 -0.28
C ILE A 59 -1.92 -23.36 0.93
N TRP A 60 -2.82 -24.34 1.02
CA TRP A 60 -3.83 -24.47 2.07
C TRP A 60 -3.34 -25.24 3.31
N GLY A 61 -3.66 -24.78 4.53
CA GLY A 61 -3.79 -25.71 5.67
C GLY A 61 -3.51 -25.23 7.11
N LEU A 62 -2.69 -24.21 7.36
CA LEU A 62 -2.25 -23.83 8.73
C LEU A 62 -1.85 -22.34 8.83
N GLN A 63 -2.74 -21.45 8.39
CA GLN A 63 -2.39 -20.07 8.03
C GLN A 63 -3.07 -19.01 8.90
N ASP A 64 -3.23 -19.28 10.20
CA ASP A 64 -3.85 -18.31 11.11
C ASP A 64 -2.85 -17.21 11.51
N ILE A 65 -3.35 -15.98 11.68
CA ILE A 65 -2.57 -14.82 12.13
C ILE A 65 -1.95 -15.06 13.51
N SER A 66 -2.59 -15.86 14.37
CA SER A 66 -2.03 -16.29 15.66
C SER A 66 -0.70 -17.03 15.51
N VAL A 67 -0.57 -17.92 14.53
CA VAL A 67 0.66 -18.68 14.26
C VAL A 67 1.77 -17.73 13.79
N ALA A 68 1.43 -16.77 12.92
CA ALA A 68 2.39 -15.76 12.47
C ALA A 68 2.86 -14.87 13.62
N ARG A 69 1.94 -14.43 14.48
CA ARG A 69 2.26 -13.64 15.66
C ARG A 69 3.14 -14.39 16.65
N GLN A 70 2.88 -15.67 16.87
CA GLN A 70 3.71 -16.54 17.69
C GLN A 70 5.11 -16.70 17.09
N ALA A 71 5.20 -16.92 15.78
CA ALA A 71 6.47 -17.08 15.05
C ALA A 71 7.38 -15.86 15.18
N ILE A 72 6.83 -14.64 15.14
CA ILE A 72 7.59 -13.39 15.32
C ILE A 72 7.60 -12.89 16.77
N GLY A 73 6.97 -13.61 17.70
CA GLY A 73 6.85 -13.22 19.11
C GLY A 73 6.23 -11.84 19.33
N SER A 74 5.18 -11.47 18.58
CA SER A 74 4.62 -10.11 18.60
C SER A 74 3.58 -9.81 19.69
N ASP A 75 3.05 -10.82 20.38
CA ASP A 75 1.93 -10.64 21.32
C ASP A 75 2.24 -9.69 22.49
N TRP A 76 3.50 -9.67 22.93
CA TRP A 76 3.91 -8.74 23.98
C TRP A 76 3.87 -7.29 23.48
N LEU A 77 4.14 -7.02 22.19
CA LEU A 77 4.03 -5.68 21.59
C LEU A 77 2.58 -5.21 21.61
N TYR A 78 1.65 -6.09 21.20
CA TYR A 78 0.23 -5.77 21.21
C TYR A 78 -0.26 -5.36 22.61
N ASN A 79 0.19 -6.06 23.65
CA ASN A 79 -0.18 -5.80 25.04
C ASN A 79 0.55 -4.60 25.65
N ALA A 80 1.80 -4.34 25.27
CA ALA A 80 2.59 -3.23 25.78
C ALA A 80 2.15 -1.87 25.18
N GLN A 81 1.49 -1.87 24.02
CA GLN A 81 1.13 -0.68 23.26
C GLN A 81 -0.22 -0.05 23.63
N SER A 82 -0.63 -0.16 24.90
CA SER A 82 -1.88 0.48 25.37
C SER A 82 -1.92 2.00 25.12
N SER A 83 -0.77 2.68 25.08
CA SER A 83 -0.68 4.11 24.73
C SER A 83 -0.96 4.42 23.26
N LEU A 84 -0.80 3.46 22.35
CA LEU A 84 -1.09 3.64 20.91
C LEU A 84 -2.59 3.56 20.59
N THR A 85 -3.41 3.12 21.53
CA THR A 85 -4.87 3.04 21.33
C THR A 85 -5.56 4.42 21.36
N ASN A 86 -4.88 5.43 21.92
CA ASN A 86 -5.38 6.80 22.05
C ASN A 86 -4.45 7.83 21.38
N SER A 87 -3.46 7.39 20.62
CA SER A 87 -2.47 8.28 20.00
C SER A 87 -3.01 8.86 18.69
N GLU A 88 -2.70 10.13 18.44
CA GLU A 88 -2.79 10.74 17.10
C GLU A 88 -1.82 10.08 16.10
N GLU A 89 -0.97 9.16 16.56
CA GLU A 89 0.00 8.41 15.77
C GLU A 89 -0.65 7.18 15.13
N CYS A 90 -1.26 7.37 13.96
CA CYS A 90 -1.75 6.26 13.13
C CYS A 90 -0.68 5.78 12.13
N ILE A 91 -0.86 4.55 11.65
CA ILE A 91 -0.13 4.02 10.50
C ILE A 91 -0.87 4.45 9.24
N ALA A 92 -0.17 5.08 8.28
CA ALA A 92 -0.72 5.26 6.96
C ALA A 92 -0.67 3.92 6.19
N LEU A 93 -1.82 3.47 5.72
CA LEU A 93 -1.95 2.32 4.82
C LEU A 93 -2.30 2.83 3.43
N ILE A 94 -1.38 2.67 2.48
CA ILE A 94 -1.56 3.11 1.10
C ILE A 94 -1.79 1.88 0.22
N ASP A 95 -3.07 1.62 -0.12
CA ASP A 95 -3.51 0.39 -0.75
C ASP A 95 -4.81 0.60 -1.57
N THR A 96 -5.58 -0.45 -1.78
CA THR A 96 -6.88 -0.49 -2.49
C THR A 96 -8.05 0.14 -1.71
N GLY A 97 -7.77 0.70 -0.53
CA GLY A 97 -8.77 1.18 0.44
C GLY A 97 -8.91 0.20 1.61
N VAL A 98 -9.85 0.46 2.52
CA VAL A 98 -10.21 -0.48 3.58
C VAL A 98 -11.71 -0.49 3.75
N ARG A 99 -12.31 -1.69 3.79
CA ARG A 99 -13.71 -1.85 4.16
C ARG A 99 -13.91 -1.60 5.65
N LYS A 100 -14.03 -0.33 6.06
CA LYS A 100 -14.17 0.05 7.47
C LYS A 100 -15.41 -0.54 8.15
N THR A 101 -16.42 -0.91 7.37
CA THR A 101 -17.65 -1.55 7.87
C THR A 101 -17.46 -3.03 8.23
N HIS A 102 -16.31 -3.64 7.92
CA HIS A 102 -16.03 -5.04 8.23
C HIS A 102 -16.08 -5.28 9.75
N THR A 103 -16.74 -6.37 10.17
CA THR A 103 -17.06 -6.63 11.59
C THR A 103 -15.85 -6.71 12.51
N ILE A 104 -14.73 -7.23 12.02
CA ILE A 104 -13.43 -7.34 12.72
C ILE A 104 -12.76 -5.99 13.03
N PHE A 105 -13.16 -4.92 12.32
CA PHE A 105 -12.68 -3.57 12.56
C PHE A 105 -13.62 -2.80 13.48
N ASN A 106 -14.80 -3.32 13.79
CA ASN A 106 -15.77 -2.64 14.63
C ASN A 106 -15.59 -3.01 16.11
N SER A 107 -15.66 -2.03 17.01
CA SER A 107 -15.67 -2.20 18.47
C SER A 107 -14.39 -2.84 19.07
N PRO A 108 -13.29 -2.08 19.26
CA PRO A 108 -13.13 -0.67 18.91
C PRO A 108 -12.88 -0.49 17.40
N ASN A 109 -13.38 0.63 16.87
CA ASN A 109 -12.95 1.10 15.55
C ASN A 109 -11.57 1.73 15.66
N ARG A 110 -10.60 1.16 14.95
CA ARG A 110 -9.21 1.66 14.88
C ARG A 110 -8.87 2.21 13.49
N ILE A 111 -9.84 2.28 12.59
CA ILE A 111 -9.69 3.00 11.32
C ILE A 111 -10.09 4.44 11.58
N ASN A 112 -9.07 5.31 11.69
CA ASN A 112 -9.24 6.71 12.03
C ASN A 112 -9.68 7.53 10.81
N ARG A 113 -9.12 7.21 9.64
CA ARG A 113 -9.43 7.88 8.37
C ARG A 113 -9.47 6.90 7.21
N THR A 114 -10.37 7.15 6.27
CA THR A 114 -10.41 6.54 4.94
C THR A 114 -10.54 7.64 3.90
N VAL A 115 -9.59 7.75 2.99
CA VAL A 115 -9.60 8.74 1.89
C VAL A 115 -9.31 8.10 0.55
N ASP A 116 -9.82 8.70 -0.52
CA ASP A 116 -9.64 8.26 -1.89
C ASP A 116 -8.73 9.23 -2.66
N CYS A 117 -7.49 8.81 -2.93
CA CYS A 117 -6.51 9.59 -3.68
C CYS A 117 -6.65 9.43 -5.20
N VAL A 118 -7.52 8.53 -5.67
CA VAL A 118 -7.86 8.36 -7.09
C VAL A 118 -8.78 9.51 -7.53
N TYR A 119 -9.83 9.77 -6.74
CA TYR A 119 -10.87 10.75 -7.10
C TYR A 119 -11.00 11.95 -6.15
N GLY A 120 -10.26 11.98 -5.03
CA GLY A 120 -10.22 13.11 -4.07
C GLY A 120 -9.24 14.23 -4.42
N GLY A 121 -8.59 14.14 -5.59
CA GLY A 121 -7.62 15.13 -6.05
C GLY A 121 -6.40 15.27 -5.13
N PRO A 122 -5.70 16.43 -5.13
CA PRO A 122 -4.43 16.60 -4.42
C PRO A 122 -4.49 16.44 -2.90
N SER A 123 -5.68 16.48 -2.31
CA SER A 123 -5.89 16.33 -0.86
C SER A 123 -6.36 14.93 -0.46
N CYS A 124 -6.70 14.09 -1.44
CA CYS A 124 -7.45 12.84 -1.29
C CYS A 124 -8.82 12.99 -0.58
N ALA A 125 -9.25 14.21 -0.29
CA ALA A 125 -10.49 14.45 0.44
C ALA A 125 -11.69 14.42 -0.49
N ASP A 126 -12.84 14.03 0.05
CA ASP A 126 -14.11 14.20 -0.64
C ASP A 126 -14.42 15.69 -0.76
N THR A 127 -14.22 16.21 -1.96
CA THR A 127 -14.52 17.60 -2.31
C THR A 127 -15.89 17.74 -2.98
N ASN A 128 -16.67 16.64 -3.08
CA ASN A 128 -17.90 16.54 -3.87
C ASN A 128 -17.74 16.89 -5.36
N VAL A 129 -16.51 16.88 -5.88
CA VAL A 129 -16.26 17.13 -7.32
C VAL A 129 -16.64 15.92 -8.16
N ASN A 130 -16.42 14.70 -7.64
CA ASN A 130 -16.77 13.44 -8.30
C ASN A 130 -17.55 12.52 -7.34
N PRO A 131 -18.75 12.92 -6.87
CA PRO A 131 -19.44 12.25 -5.77
C PRO A 131 -19.87 10.82 -6.08
N THR A 132 -19.97 10.45 -7.36
CA THR A 132 -20.31 9.09 -7.80
C THR A 132 -19.08 8.19 -8.01
N LEU A 133 -17.87 8.76 -8.02
CA LEU A 133 -16.62 8.04 -8.24
C LEU A 133 -15.77 7.99 -6.98
N TYR A 134 -15.83 9.03 -6.14
CA TYR A 134 -15.13 9.05 -4.86
C TYR A 134 -15.62 7.91 -3.97
N ASP A 135 -14.74 6.98 -3.68
CA ASP A 135 -15.01 5.87 -2.79
C ASP A 135 -13.72 5.45 -2.08
N ALA A 136 -13.64 5.77 -0.79
CA ALA A 136 -12.50 5.42 0.04
C ALA A 136 -12.58 3.98 0.62
N ASP A 137 -13.71 3.30 0.46
CA ASP A 137 -13.84 1.93 0.91
C ASP A 137 -13.19 0.98 -0.13
N ASP A 138 -12.77 -0.19 0.36
CA ASP A 138 -12.33 -1.30 -0.48
C ASP A 138 -13.53 -2.24 -0.62
N ASP A 139 -14.32 -2.01 -1.66
CA ASP A 139 -15.54 -2.76 -1.98
C ASP A 139 -15.28 -3.93 -2.95
N CYS A 140 -14.08 -3.97 -3.55
CA CYS A 140 -13.81 -4.72 -4.77
C CYS A 140 -12.59 -5.64 -4.65
N ALA A 141 -11.41 -5.14 -4.24
CA ALA A 141 -10.14 -5.89 -4.33
C ALA A 141 -9.81 -6.72 -3.07
N SER A 142 -10.31 -6.32 -1.91
CA SER A 142 -10.04 -6.91 -0.58
C SER A 142 -8.60 -6.81 -0.09
N HIS A 143 -7.63 -6.42 -0.93
CA HIS A 143 -6.21 -6.45 -0.56
C HIS A 143 -5.91 -5.49 0.59
N GLY A 144 -6.39 -4.25 0.53
CA GLY A 144 -6.14 -3.26 1.58
C GLY A 144 -6.87 -3.61 2.87
N THR A 145 -8.08 -4.16 2.76
CA THR A 145 -8.82 -4.76 3.88
C THR A 145 -8.04 -5.92 4.51
N ALA A 146 -7.40 -6.77 3.71
CA ALA A 146 -6.57 -7.86 4.18
C ALA A 146 -5.29 -7.40 4.88
N VAL A 147 -4.55 -6.45 4.31
CA VAL A 147 -3.36 -5.85 4.92
C VAL A 147 -3.70 -5.15 6.23
N ALA A 148 -4.77 -4.35 6.23
CA ALA A 148 -5.33 -3.76 7.44
C ALA A 148 -5.63 -4.81 8.50
N SER A 149 -6.12 -5.99 8.08
CA SER A 149 -6.47 -7.05 9.02
C SER A 149 -5.27 -7.64 9.77
N VAL A 150 -4.11 -7.74 9.10
CA VAL A 150 -2.87 -8.18 9.72
C VAL A 150 -2.38 -7.19 10.78
N ILE A 151 -2.61 -5.89 10.53
CA ILE A 151 -2.11 -4.83 11.39
C ILE A 151 -3.03 -4.61 12.60
N LEU A 152 -4.33 -4.37 12.36
CA LEU A 152 -5.19 -3.65 13.32
C LEU A 152 -6.37 -4.42 13.90
N VAL A 153 -6.60 -5.69 13.48
CA VAL A 153 -7.79 -6.45 13.95
C VAL A 153 -7.81 -6.50 15.46
N ASN A 154 -8.98 -6.22 16.02
CA ASN A 154 -9.20 -6.31 17.45
C ASN A 154 -9.56 -7.75 17.87
N SER A 155 -9.58 -8.01 19.17
CA SER A 155 -9.91 -9.34 19.71
C SER A 155 -11.39 -9.73 19.62
N LYS A 156 -12.26 -8.95 18.96
CA LYS A 156 -13.72 -9.21 18.93
C LYS A 156 -14.07 -10.52 18.25
N ALA A 157 -13.31 -10.92 17.24
CA ALA A 157 -13.49 -12.21 16.57
C ALA A 157 -12.73 -13.35 17.29
N GLY A 158 -12.09 -13.07 18.42
CA GLY A 158 -11.25 -13.99 19.19
C GLY A 158 -9.81 -13.48 19.29
N ASP A 159 -9.14 -13.75 20.42
CA ASP A 159 -7.75 -13.34 20.64
C ASP A 159 -6.77 -14.00 19.66
N SER A 160 -7.11 -15.14 19.05
CA SER A 160 -6.26 -15.71 17.99
C SER A 160 -6.26 -14.85 16.72
N LEU A 161 -7.29 -14.03 16.50
CA LEU A 161 -7.49 -13.31 15.26
C LEU A 161 -7.05 -11.85 15.30
N HIS A 162 -6.55 -11.36 16.44
CA HIS A 162 -6.10 -9.97 16.53
C HIS A 162 -4.83 -9.72 15.70
N GLY A 163 -4.71 -8.49 15.21
CA GLY A 163 -3.57 -8.01 14.45
C GLY A 163 -2.32 -7.84 15.30
N ILE A 164 -1.20 -7.47 14.65
CA ILE A 164 0.09 -7.28 15.33
C ILE A 164 0.16 -6.03 16.20
N SER A 165 -0.70 -5.03 15.98
CA SER A 165 -0.65 -3.75 16.67
C SER A 165 -2.05 -3.23 17.06
N PRO A 166 -2.17 -2.55 18.21
CA PRO A 166 -3.40 -1.89 18.59
C PRO A 166 -3.48 -0.43 18.09
N ALA A 167 -2.51 0.02 17.28
CA ALA A 167 -2.49 1.36 16.68
C ALA A 167 -3.68 1.60 15.73
N CYS A 168 -4.00 2.86 15.48
CA CYS A 168 -4.95 3.24 14.45
C CYS A 168 -4.33 3.20 13.03
N ILE A 169 -5.19 3.11 12.02
CA ILE A 169 -4.81 3.24 10.61
C ILE A 169 -5.52 4.43 9.96
N ASN A 170 -4.77 5.17 9.15
CA ASN A 170 -5.27 6.08 8.13
C ASN A 170 -5.13 5.40 6.77
N SER A 171 -6.25 5.03 6.14
CA SER A 171 -6.26 4.37 4.82
C SER A 171 -6.33 5.40 3.70
N TYR A 172 -5.42 5.26 2.75
CA TYR A 172 -5.34 6.06 1.52
C TYR A 172 -5.48 5.12 0.33
N LYS A 173 -6.64 5.17 -0.34
CA LYS A 173 -6.89 4.39 -1.55
C LYS A 173 -6.14 5.02 -2.72
N VAL A 174 -5.29 4.23 -3.37
CA VAL A 174 -4.49 4.65 -4.54
C VAL A 174 -4.68 3.74 -5.74
N PHE A 175 -5.44 2.66 -5.58
CA PHE A 175 -5.83 1.81 -6.69
C PHE A 175 -7.24 2.20 -7.11
N GLN A 176 -7.38 2.54 -8.39
CA GLN A 176 -8.68 2.65 -9.00
C GLN A 176 -9.26 1.24 -9.12
N THR A 177 -10.39 0.97 -8.46
CA THR A 177 -11.10 -0.30 -8.55
C THR A 177 -12.30 -0.15 -9.49
N VAL A 178 -12.52 -1.14 -10.35
CA VAL A 178 -13.65 -1.18 -11.28
C VAL A 178 -14.27 -2.57 -11.26
N HIS A 179 -15.57 -2.63 -11.00
CA HIS A 179 -16.36 -3.84 -11.21
C HIS A 179 -16.69 -3.98 -12.69
N SER A 180 -16.34 -5.14 -13.27
CA SER A 180 -16.84 -5.48 -14.60
C SER A 180 -18.36 -5.62 -14.54
N SER A 181 -19.09 -4.95 -15.44
CA SER A 181 -20.56 -4.93 -15.43
C SER A 181 -21.14 -6.35 -15.39
N GLY A 182 -21.84 -6.69 -14.31
CA GLY A 182 -22.47 -8.01 -14.12
C GLY A 182 -21.51 -9.13 -13.67
N SER A 183 -20.26 -8.82 -13.30
CA SER A 183 -19.30 -9.77 -12.75
C SER A 183 -18.87 -9.41 -11.33
N SER A 184 -18.53 -10.42 -10.53
CA SER A 184 -17.81 -10.26 -9.26
C SER A 184 -16.32 -10.00 -9.46
N THR A 185 -15.83 -10.02 -10.70
CA THR A 185 -14.42 -9.73 -11.03
C THR A 185 -14.14 -8.26 -10.83
N CYS A 186 -13.19 -7.98 -9.93
CA CYS A 186 -12.61 -6.68 -9.70
C CYS A 186 -11.38 -6.51 -10.60
N THR A 187 -11.28 -5.40 -11.32
CA THR A 187 -10.00 -4.96 -11.91
C THR A 187 -9.51 -3.75 -11.16
N TYR A 188 -8.20 -3.67 -10.94
CA TYR A 188 -7.59 -2.53 -10.28
C TYR A 188 -6.35 -2.04 -11.02
N SER A 189 -6.08 -0.75 -10.91
CA SER A 189 -4.91 -0.11 -11.52
C SER A 189 -4.30 0.92 -10.60
N LEU A 190 -2.97 0.91 -10.52
CA LEU A 190 -2.18 1.89 -9.77
C LEU A 190 -1.53 2.89 -10.71
N TYR A 191 -1.64 4.16 -10.38
CA TYR A 191 -0.88 5.23 -11.00
C TYR A 191 0.08 5.81 -9.97
N SER A 192 1.33 6.01 -10.38
CA SER A 192 2.39 6.49 -9.48
C SER A 192 2.07 7.86 -8.88
N THR A 193 1.33 8.71 -9.61
CA THR A 193 0.89 10.02 -9.13
C THR A 193 0.00 9.90 -7.90
N TRP A 194 -1.04 9.06 -7.93
CA TRP A 194 -1.95 8.85 -6.79
C TRP A 194 -1.22 8.33 -5.55
N ALA A 195 -0.22 7.46 -5.73
CA ALA A 195 0.60 7.00 -4.63
C ALA A 195 1.48 8.11 -4.02
N VAL A 196 2.06 9.00 -4.85
CA VAL A 196 2.80 10.17 -4.35
C VAL A 196 1.86 11.15 -3.65
N THR A 197 0.66 11.39 -4.18
CA THR A 197 -0.38 12.21 -3.55
C THR A 197 -0.76 11.62 -2.19
N ALA A 198 -0.98 10.31 -2.09
CA ALA A 198 -1.27 9.62 -0.83
C ALA A 198 -0.15 9.76 0.20
N ILE A 199 1.10 9.60 -0.23
CA ILE A 199 2.28 9.83 0.61
C ILE A 199 2.29 11.25 1.17
N GLN A 200 2.08 12.25 0.31
CA GLN A 200 2.10 13.65 0.73
C GLN A 200 0.94 13.96 1.67
N ALA A 201 -0.23 13.39 1.42
CA ALA A 201 -1.38 13.48 2.30
C ALA A 201 -1.07 12.84 3.66
N ALA A 202 -0.49 11.63 3.69
CA ALA A 202 -0.08 10.95 4.92
C ALA A 202 0.88 11.81 5.76
N LEU A 203 1.96 12.29 5.15
CA LEU A 203 2.94 13.15 5.82
C LEU A 203 2.33 14.47 6.30
N ALA A 204 1.48 15.10 5.49
CA ALA A 204 0.79 16.35 5.86
C ALA A 204 -0.19 16.16 7.02
N ASN A 205 -0.75 14.96 7.18
CA ASN A 205 -1.61 14.58 8.30
C ASN A 205 -0.82 14.05 9.52
N GLY A 206 0.52 14.07 9.46
CA GLY A 206 1.37 13.69 10.57
C GLY A 206 1.61 12.19 10.71
N ASP A 207 1.26 11.37 9.71
CA ASP A 207 1.58 9.93 9.71
C ASP A 207 3.10 9.71 9.66
N ARG A 208 3.64 8.97 10.63
CA ARG A 208 5.09 8.73 10.79
C ARG A 208 5.54 7.32 10.41
N MET A 209 4.58 6.41 10.29
CA MET A 209 4.77 5.06 9.76
C MET A 209 3.88 4.90 8.53
N ILE A 210 4.47 4.50 7.41
CA ILE A 210 3.76 4.34 6.15
C ILE A 210 4.00 2.90 5.67
N ASN A 211 2.94 2.10 5.64
CA ASN A 211 2.93 0.84 4.93
C ASN A 211 2.47 1.11 3.48
N LEU A 212 3.38 0.86 2.55
CA LEU A 212 3.23 1.39 1.21
C LEU A 212 4.14 0.67 0.22
N SER A 213 3.70 0.57 -1.02
CA SER A 213 4.51 0.07 -2.14
C SER A 213 5.25 1.17 -2.93
N LEU A 214 5.65 2.34 -2.35
CA LEU A 214 6.42 3.51 -2.88
C LEU A 214 7.18 4.37 -1.78
N TYR A 215 7.93 5.44 -2.13
CA TYR A 215 9.02 6.11 -1.32
C TYR A 215 8.72 7.53 -0.74
N THR A 216 9.34 7.92 0.41
CA THR A 216 9.28 9.26 1.07
C THR A 216 10.50 9.57 2.01
N ASN A 217 10.64 10.82 2.47
CA ASN A 217 11.56 11.21 3.56
C ASN A 217 10.75 11.64 4.81
N CYS A 218 11.26 11.32 6.01
CA CYS A 218 10.71 11.63 7.35
C CYS A 218 9.67 10.66 7.96
N ALA A 219 9.36 9.56 7.27
CA ALA A 219 8.60 8.44 7.82
C ALA A 219 9.41 7.14 7.74
N ILE A 220 9.11 6.16 8.60
CA ILE A 220 9.56 4.78 8.36
C ILE A 220 8.61 4.17 7.34
N ILE A 221 9.17 3.68 6.23
CA ILE A 221 8.41 3.15 5.11
C ILE A 221 8.71 1.67 4.97
N PHE A 222 7.66 0.87 5.03
CA PHE A 222 7.73 -0.56 4.79
C PHE A 222 7.16 -0.87 3.42
N VAL A 223 7.95 -1.55 2.59
CA VAL A 223 7.58 -1.95 1.22
C VAL A 223 7.72 -3.46 1.08
N ALA A 224 6.75 -4.12 0.45
CA ALA A 224 6.89 -5.51 0.04
C ALA A 224 8.05 -5.70 -0.97
N SER A 225 8.73 -6.85 -0.91
CA SER A 225 9.79 -7.20 -1.86
C SER A 225 9.28 -7.34 -3.30
N GLY A 226 8.01 -7.72 -3.48
CA GLY A 226 7.43 -8.07 -4.78
C GLY A 226 7.45 -9.58 -5.00
N ASN A 227 6.55 -10.05 -5.87
CA ASN A 227 6.20 -11.48 -6.02
C ASN A 227 6.46 -12.02 -7.45
N ASP A 228 7.45 -11.46 -8.15
CA ASP A 228 7.73 -11.78 -9.55
C ASP A 228 8.89 -12.77 -9.76
N ALA A 229 9.35 -13.42 -8.68
CA ALA A 229 10.48 -14.35 -8.65
C ALA A 229 11.80 -13.79 -9.23
N THR A 230 11.93 -12.46 -9.37
CA THR A 230 13.13 -11.86 -9.96
C THR A 230 14.30 -11.97 -8.98
N GLN A 231 15.34 -12.70 -9.38
CA GLN A 231 16.56 -12.84 -8.58
C GLN A 231 17.60 -11.78 -8.97
N GLY A 232 18.25 -11.18 -7.98
CA GLY A 232 19.35 -10.24 -8.20
C GLY A 232 18.93 -8.86 -8.73
N GLN A 233 17.63 -8.56 -8.72
CA GLN A 233 17.09 -7.25 -9.10
C GLN A 233 15.84 -6.94 -8.29
N GLN A 234 16.05 -6.28 -7.15
CA GLN A 234 14.94 -5.65 -6.46
C GLN A 234 14.31 -4.56 -7.34
N LYS A 235 12.97 -4.54 -7.45
CA LYS A 235 12.25 -3.52 -8.24
C LYS A 235 11.89 -2.29 -7.43
N ALA A 236 11.50 -1.23 -8.12
CA ALA A 236 11.00 -0.03 -7.47
C ALA A 236 9.66 -0.34 -6.76
N PRO A 237 9.44 0.21 -5.57
CA PRO A 237 10.37 1.07 -4.81
C PRO A 237 11.25 0.26 -3.85
N ALA A 238 11.05 -1.05 -3.75
CA ALA A 238 11.70 -1.93 -2.79
C ALA A 238 13.23 -1.88 -2.91
N HIS A 239 13.75 -1.48 -4.06
CA HIS A 239 15.19 -1.25 -4.23
C HIS A 239 15.71 0.05 -3.63
N SER A 240 14.86 0.92 -3.07
CA SER A 240 15.26 2.23 -2.58
C SER A 240 16.09 2.11 -1.30
N SER A 241 17.07 2.98 -1.12
CA SER A 241 17.98 2.96 0.04
C SER A 241 17.34 3.50 1.32
N LYS A 242 16.15 4.08 1.25
CA LYS A 242 15.47 4.68 2.41
C LYS A 242 14.14 4.02 2.75
N VAL A 243 13.88 2.85 2.21
CA VAL A 243 12.73 2.02 2.59
C VAL A 243 13.23 0.75 3.24
N LEU A 244 12.46 0.23 4.19
CA LEU A 244 12.64 -1.12 4.70
C LEU A 244 11.85 -2.07 3.81
N THR A 245 12.56 -2.90 3.08
CA THR A 245 11.95 -3.90 2.22
C THR A 245 11.73 -5.16 3.01
N VAL A 246 10.49 -5.64 2.98
CA VAL A 246 10.03 -6.82 3.70
C VAL A 246 9.79 -7.94 2.70
N GLY A 247 10.61 -8.98 2.80
CA GLY A 247 10.44 -10.25 2.15
C GLY A 247 9.46 -11.16 2.89
N VAL A 248 9.26 -12.34 2.33
CA VAL A 248 8.38 -13.39 2.81
C VAL A 248 9.18 -14.62 3.23
N VAL A 249 8.88 -15.11 4.43
CA VAL A 249 9.16 -16.50 4.82
C VAL A 249 7.87 -17.29 4.88
N ASP A 250 7.97 -18.59 4.59
CA ASP A 250 6.87 -19.52 4.80
C ASP A 250 6.55 -19.64 6.30
N LEU A 251 5.27 -19.61 6.63
CA LEU A 251 4.81 -19.63 8.02
C LEU A 251 5.13 -20.96 8.73
N LEU A 252 5.11 -22.07 8.00
CA LEU A 252 5.36 -23.41 8.54
C LEU A 252 6.85 -23.72 8.62
N ASN A 253 7.65 -23.04 7.79
CA ASN A 253 9.09 -23.12 7.78
C ASN A 253 9.72 -21.73 7.64
N LEU A 254 9.95 -21.07 8.77
CA LEU A 254 10.52 -19.71 8.86
C LEU A 254 11.96 -19.58 8.30
N THR A 255 12.56 -20.68 7.85
CA THR A 255 13.86 -20.67 7.15
C THR A 255 13.72 -20.71 5.63
N TYR A 256 12.51 -21.00 5.13
CA TYR A 256 12.21 -21.08 3.71
C TYR A 256 11.66 -19.75 3.21
N THR A 257 12.46 -19.04 2.41
CA THR A 257 11.99 -17.88 1.64
C THR A 257 11.15 -18.37 0.47
N ALA A 258 9.99 -17.75 0.25
CA ALA A 258 9.09 -18.17 -0.82
C ALA A 258 9.74 -18.01 -2.20
N SER A 259 9.55 -18.98 -3.09
CA SER A 259 10.16 -19.00 -4.42
C SER A 259 9.73 -17.84 -5.32
N TYR A 260 8.56 -17.26 -5.06
CA TYR A 260 8.03 -16.10 -5.78
C TYR A 260 8.60 -14.77 -5.31
N GLN A 261 9.29 -14.73 -4.16
CA GLN A 261 9.83 -13.48 -3.65
C GLN A 261 10.89 -12.90 -4.60
N ALA A 262 10.74 -11.65 -4.98
CA ALA A 262 11.83 -10.90 -5.60
C ALA A 262 12.97 -10.74 -4.60
N SER A 263 14.21 -10.94 -5.03
CA SER A 263 15.38 -10.88 -4.17
C SER A 263 16.44 -9.92 -4.72
N GLY A 264 17.19 -9.33 -3.80
CA GLY A 264 18.35 -8.53 -4.13
C GLY A 264 19.55 -9.36 -4.60
N PRO A 265 20.71 -8.71 -4.79
CA PRO A 265 20.95 -7.30 -4.47
C PRO A 265 20.21 -6.34 -5.41
N THR A 266 20.22 -5.06 -5.08
CA THR A 266 19.85 -3.99 -6.02
C THR A 266 20.91 -3.87 -7.12
N SER A 267 20.60 -3.14 -8.21
CA SER A 267 21.55 -2.91 -9.31
C SER A 267 22.83 -2.18 -8.90
N ASP A 268 22.80 -1.45 -7.77
CA ASP A 268 23.95 -0.80 -7.14
C ASP A 268 24.57 -1.60 -5.98
N GLY A 269 24.21 -2.88 -5.82
CA GLY A 269 24.86 -3.82 -4.91
C GLY A 269 24.39 -3.77 -3.45
N ARG A 270 23.33 -3.02 -3.13
CA ARG A 270 22.76 -3.01 -1.77
C ARG A 270 21.97 -4.30 -1.50
N ILE A 271 22.00 -4.74 -0.25
CA ILE A 271 21.30 -5.95 0.19
C ILE A 271 19.81 -5.63 0.36
N LYS A 272 18.96 -6.45 -0.28
CA LYS A 272 17.50 -6.42 -0.21
C LYS A 272 16.95 -7.86 -0.30
N PRO A 273 15.82 -8.20 0.33
CA PRO A 273 15.11 -7.41 1.35
C PRO A 273 15.92 -7.26 2.64
N GLU A 274 15.65 -6.22 3.45
CA GLU A 274 16.30 -6.05 4.76
C GLU A 274 15.74 -6.99 5.82
N LEU A 275 14.43 -7.27 5.74
CA LEU A 275 13.69 -8.07 6.72
C LEU A 275 12.87 -9.12 5.98
N GLN A 276 12.48 -10.18 6.67
CA GLN A 276 11.46 -11.10 6.19
C GLN A 276 10.38 -11.25 7.25
N ALA A 277 9.14 -11.44 6.81
CA ALA A 277 7.99 -11.68 7.68
C ALA A 277 7.17 -12.89 7.16
N PRO A 278 6.41 -13.57 8.02
CA PRO A 278 5.53 -14.65 7.57
C PRO A 278 4.49 -14.16 6.55
N SER A 279 4.21 -14.98 5.55
CA SER A 279 3.12 -14.77 4.57
C SER A 279 2.24 -16.01 4.44
N GLY A 280 1.28 -15.94 3.51
CA GLY A 280 0.25 -16.94 3.32
C GLY A 280 -0.62 -16.98 4.56
N LEU A 281 -1.16 -15.84 4.98
CA LEU A 281 -2.04 -15.76 6.12
C LEU A 281 -3.47 -15.71 5.63
N TYR A 282 -4.35 -16.38 6.37
CA TYR A 282 -5.74 -16.03 6.35
C TYR A 282 -5.81 -14.53 6.73
N THR A 283 -6.47 -13.75 5.87
CA THR A 283 -6.82 -12.36 6.15
C THR A 283 -8.30 -12.04 5.87
N ALA A 284 -8.72 -10.83 6.25
CA ALA A 284 -10.07 -10.34 5.99
C ALA A 284 -10.37 -10.21 4.49
N TYR A 285 -11.63 -10.35 4.11
CA TYR A 285 -12.05 -10.38 2.71
C TYR A 285 -13.44 -9.78 2.49
N ASN A 286 -13.69 -9.19 1.31
CA ASN A 286 -14.92 -8.43 1.02
C ASN A 286 -16.18 -9.27 0.78
N GLY A 287 -16.09 -10.60 0.69
CA GLY A 287 -17.25 -11.51 0.60
C GLY A 287 -18.15 -11.52 1.84
N CYS A 288 -17.83 -10.73 2.86
CA CYS A 288 -18.40 -10.77 4.20
C CYS A 288 -19.17 -9.50 4.56
N GLY A 289 -20.43 -9.39 4.08
CA GLY A 289 -21.26 -8.19 4.24
C GLY A 289 -22.45 -8.26 5.19
N GLY A 290 -22.70 -9.39 5.86
CA GLY A 290 -23.92 -9.59 6.66
C GLY A 290 -23.67 -9.71 8.16
N ALA A 291 -24.35 -8.88 8.97
CA ALA A 291 -24.42 -9.07 10.42
C ALA A 291 -25.04 -10.45 10.73
N GLY A 292 -24.23 -11.38 11.26
CA GLY A 292 -24.70 -12.68 11.75
C GLY A 292 -23.99 -13.90 11.16
N ASN A 293 -23.23 -13.77 10.07
CA ASN A 293 -22.46 -14.89 9.52
C ASN A 293 -21.01 -14.84 9.99
N TRP A 294 -20.55 -15.94 10.58
CA TRP A 294 -19.15 -16.19 10.90
C TRP A 294 -18.33 -16.00 9.62
N CYS A 295 -17.43 -15.02 9.62
CA CYS A 295 -16.58 -14.71 8.48
C CYS A 295 -15.23 -15.37 8.68
N PRO A 296 -14.98 -16.55 8.09
CA PRO A 296 -13.64 -17.09 8.12
C PRO A 296 -12.76 -16.11 7.36
N ILE A 297 -11.73 -15.70 8.08
CA ILE A 297 -10.53 -15.18 7.49
C ILE A 297 -10.11 -16.15 6.36
N ASN A 298 -10.00 -15.68 5.10
CA ASN A 298 -9.78 -16.55 3.95
C ASN A 298 -8.39 -16.32 3.33
N ASN A 299 -7.93 -17.30 2.54
CA ASN A 299 -6.55 -17.33 2.03
C ASN A 299 -6.32 -16.39 0.84
N ASN A 300 -7.30 -15.58 0.47
CA ASN A 300 -7.26 -14.83 -0.78
C ASN A 300 -6.82 -13.38 -0.60
N GLY A 301 -6.81 -12.86 0.63
CA GLY A 301 -6.56 -11.44 0.90
C GLY A 301 -5.11 -11.00 0.73
N THR A 302 -4.11 -11.80 1.16
CA THR A 302 -2.68 -11.48 0.99
C THR A 302 -2.04 -12.07 -0.26
N ASN A 303 -2.81 -12.88 -1.00
CA ASN A 303 -2.39 -13.52 -2.25
C ASN A 303 -2.86 -12.74 -3.49
N SER A 304 -3.38 -11.52 -3.33
CA SER A 304 -3.67 -10.66 -4.48
C SER A 304 -2.36 -10.05 -4.97
N GLY A 305 -2.00 -10.43 -6.20
CA GLY A 305 -0.77 -10.01 -6.86
C GLY A 305 -0.70 -8.51 -7.13
N PHE A 306 0.54 -8.05 -7.27
CA PHE A 306 0.92 -6.70 -7.70
C PHE A 306 1.65 -6.75 -9.02
#